data_AF-A0A8K0KK53-F1
#
_entry.id   AF-A0A8K0KK53-F1
#
_cell.length_a   1.000
_cell.length_b   1.000
_cell.length_c   1.000
_cell.angle_alpha   90.00
_cell.angle_beta   90.00
_cell.angle_gamma   90.00
#
_symmetry.space_group_name_H-M   'P 1'
#
loop_
_entity.id
_entity.type
_entity.pdbx_description
1 polymer ?
#
loop_
_entity_poly.entity_id
_entity_poly.type
_entity_poly.pdbx_seq_one_letter_code
_entity_poly.pdbx_strand_id
1 'polypeptide(L)'
;MKKIEVGFMFPQNKSCSLVRNHWNLFFAEEVLGSNTALWFSSDGHMMLYATFNDTQVEELRYPWFGSLDEGRLYPEIRSLSYPKPGTPNPIVTLSVADLADPKNIRIRELKPPNALANQEHYFAAVAWVSVTEVAVVWLNRPQNLSITSVCKSPMWYCQE
;
A
#
# COMPACT_ATOMS: atom_id res chain seq x y z
N MET A 1 -30.36 -20.16 -4.97
CA MET A 1 -29.07 -19.78 -5.58
C MET A 1 -29.06 -18.26 -5.71
N LYS A 2 -28.39 -17.57 -4.78
CA LYS A 2 -28.31 -16.10 -4.79
C LYS A 2 -27.19 -15.70 -5.74
N LYS A 3 -27.57 -15.00 -6.81
CA LYS A 3 -26.66 -14.32 -7.74
C LYS A 3 -25.94 -13.23 -6.93
N ILE A 4 -24.65 -13.41 -6.69
CA ILE A 4 -23.80 -12.36 -6.11
C ILE A 4 -23.51 -11.41 -7.27
N GLU A 5 -24.20 -10.27 -7.30
CA GLU A 5 -23.81 -9.17 -8.16
C GLU A 5 -22.52 -8.57 -7.59
N VAL A 6 -21.42 -8.78 -8.30
CA VAL A 6 -20.18 -8.05 -8.07
C VAL A 6 -20.40 -6.64 -8.63
N GLY A 7 -21.08 -5.81 -7.85
CA GLY A 7 -21.18 -4.39 -8.12
C GLY A 7 -19.82 -3.75 -7.85
N PHE A 8 -19.11 -3.36 -8.90
CA PHE A 8 -17.95 -2.46 -8.81
C PHE A 8 -18.43 -1.09 -8.33
N MET A 9 -18.70 -0.97 -7.05
CA MET A 9 -18.91 0.32 -6.39
C MET A 9 -17.53 0.84 -6.00
N PHE A 10 -16.92 1.63 -6.89
CA PHE A 10 -15.79 2.49 -6.52
C PHE A 10 -16.31 3.49 -5.47
N PRO A 11 -15.98 3.34 -4.17
CA PRO A 11 -16.49 4.23 -3.17
C PRO A 11 -15.68 5.52 -3.27
N GLN A 12 -16.29 6.58 -3.78
CA GLN A 12 -15.76 7.95 -3.84
C GLN A 12 -15.47 8.57 -2.45
N ASN A 13 -15.57 7.83 -1.34
CA ASN A 13 -15.57 8.45 -0.01
C ASN A 13 -15.20 7.53 1.18
N LYS A 14 -14.15 6.72 1.07
CA LYS A 14 -13.47 6.20 2.27
C LYS A 14 -12.06 6.75 2.28
N SER A 15 -11.40 6.84 3.43
CA SER A 15 -10.04 7.37 3.57
C SER A 15 -9.06 6.21 3.47
N CYS A 16 -8.18 6.20 2.47
CA CYS A 16 -6.94 5.44 2.50
C CYS A 16 -5.86 6.46 2.84
N SER A 17 -5.64 6.54 4.15
CA SER A 17 -4.47 7.11 4.81
C SER A 17 -3.38 7.60 3.87
N LEU A 18 -3.44 8.91 3.60
CA LEU A 18 -2.55 9.65 2.72
C LEU A 18 -1.09 9.44 3.10
N VAL A 19 -0.34 8.74 2.24
CA VAL A 19 1.08 9.04 2.06
C VAL A 19 1.35 9.18 0.57
N ARG A 20 1.25 10.44 0.13
CA ARG A 20 1.36 10.96 -1.25
C ARG A 20 0.18 10.67 -2.19
N ASN A 21 -0.93 11.39 -1.96
CA ASN A 21 -1.93 11.81 -2.97
C ASN A 21 -2.50 10.78 -3.97
N HIS A 22 -2.25 9.49 -3.81
CA HIS A 22 -2.69 8.48 -4.75
C HIS A 22 -3.16 7.23 -4.03
N TRP A 23 -4.38 6.82 -4.35
CA TRP A 23 -4.93 5.55 -3.96
C TRP A 23 -4.33 4.46 -4.83
N ASN A 24 -3.79 3.40 -4.22
CA ASN A 24 -3.35 2.22 -4.94
C ASN A 24 -4.41 1.12 -4.80
N LEU A 25 -5.20 0.91 -5.86
CA LEU A 25 -6.30 -0.06 -5.84
C LEU A 25 -5.79 -1.50 -5.68
N PHE A 26 -4.73 -1.85 -6.41
CA PHE A 26 -4.14 -3.18 -6.37
C PHE A 26 -3.73 -3.58 -4.95
N PHE A 27 -3.04 -2.71 -4.23
CA PHE A 27 -2.65 -3.01 -2.84
C PHE A 27 -3.84 -3.10 -1.89
N ALA A 28 -4.84 -2.23 -2.04
CA ALA A 28 -5.99 -2.23 -1.14
C ALA A 28 -6.87 -3.47 -1.30
N GLU A 29 -7.09 -3.91 -2.54
CA GLU A 29 -8.01 -5.01 -2.87
C GLU A 29 -7.33 -6.39 -2.84
N GLU A 30 -6.16 -6.51 -3.46
CA GLU A 30 -5.53 -7.82 -3.74
C GLU A 30 -4.45 -8.21 -2.72
N VAL A 31 -3.81 -7.23 -2.08
CA VAL A 31 -2.69 -7.50 -1.17
C VAL A 31 -3.09 -7.37 0.30
N LEU A 32 -3.64 -6.22 0.70
CA LEU A 32 -3.91 -5.90 2.11
C LEU A 32 -5.33 -6.28 2.54
N GLY A 33 -6.26 -6.44 1.59
CA GLY A 33 -7.69 -6.59 1.88
C GLY A 33 -8.27 -5.44 2.72
N SER A 34 -7.59 -4.29 2.76
CA SER A 34 -7.95 -3.13 3.56
C SER A 34 -7.49 -1.85 2.89
N ASN A 35 -8.20 -0.76 3.16
CA ASN A 35 -7.86 0.57 2.68
C ASN A 35 -6.92 1.32 3.65
N THR A 36 -6.10 0.62 4.44
CA THR A 36 -5.22 1.27 5.42
C THR A 36 -3.80 0.75 5.27
N ALA A 37 -2.87 1.67 4.98
CA ALA A 37 -1.44 1.41 4.88
C ALA A 37 -0.64 2.20 5.94
N LEU A 38 -1.24 2.38 7.11
CA LEU A 38 -0.65 3.02 8.31
C LEU A 38 -0.85 2.10 9.51
N TRP A 39 0.18 1.98 10.33
CA TRP A 39 0.16 1.20 11.56
C TRP A 39 0.87 1.97 12.67
N PHE A 40 0.14 2.31 13.74
CA PHE A 40 0.71 2.96 14.92
C PHE A 40 1.22 1.93 15.92
N SER A 41 2.30 2.27 16.62
CA SER A 41 2.74 1.53 17.80
C SER A 41 1.70 1.65 18.93
N SER A 42 1.73 0.72 19.89
CA SER A 42 0.74 0.70 20.99
C SER A 42 0.78 1.94 21.89
N ASP A 43 1.91 2.64 21.92
CA ASP A 43 2.11 3.90 22.64
C ASP A 43 1.89 5.16 21.79
N GLY A 44 1.72 5.01 20.47
CA GLY A 44 1.48 6.11 19.53
C GLY A 44 2.69 6.99 19.21
N HIS A 45 3.88 6.73 19.78
CA HIS A 45 5.10 7.49 19.48
C HIS A 45 5.75 7.09 18.16
N MET A 46 5.38 5.94 17.59
CA MET A 46 5.90 5.51 16.30
C MET A 46 4.75 5.21 15.34
N MET A 47 4.99 5.53 14.07
CA MET A 47 4.07 5.25 12.99
C MET A 47 4.82 4.59 11.84
N LEU A 48 4.35 3.43 11.43
CA LEU A 48 4.78 2.77 10.22
C LEU A 48 3.80 3.08 9.09
N TYR A 49 4.34 3.34 7.91
CA TYR A 49 3.53 3.60 6.73
C TYR A 49 4.16 3.02 5.46
N ALA A 50 3.30 2.67 4.50
CA ALA A 50 3.74 2.31 3.17
C ALA A 50 3.61 3.50 2.21
N THR A 51 4.58 3.65 1.33
CA THR A 51 4.52 4.56 0.17
C THR A 51 4.49 3.72 -1.10
N PHE A 52 3.55 4.04 -1.98
CA PHE A 52 3.37 3.37 -3.27
C PHE A 52 3.80 4.31 -4.39
N ASN A 53 4.66 3.81 -5.28
CA ASN A 53 5.12 4.52 -6.46
C ASN A 53 4.60 3.81 -7.71
N ASP A 54 3.60 4.45 -8.34
CA ASP A 54 2.86 3.89 -9.47
C ASP A 54 3.38 4.45 -10.81
N THR A 55 4.53 5.13 -10.85
CA THR A 55 5.04 5.81 -12.06
C THR A 55 5.30 4.90 -13.25
N GLN A 56 5.56 3.61 -13.02
CA GLN A 56 5.79 2.60 -14.05
C GLN A 56 4.55 1.73 -14.32
N VAL A 57 3.46 1.94 -13.59
CA VAL A 57 2.22 1.17 -13.73
C VAL A 57 1.40 1.73 -14.88
N GLU A 58 0.86 0.85 -15.71
CA GLU A 58 -0.03 1.26 -16.80
C GLU A 58 -1.36 1.84 -16.28
N GLU A 59 -1.88 2.84 -16.97
CA GLU A 59 -3.21 3.39 -16.70
C GLU A 59 -4.30 2.65 -17.47
N LEU A 60 -5.30 2.17 -16.75
CA LEU A 60 -6.58 1.77 -17.32
C LEU A 60 -7.44 3.01 -17.57
N ARG A 61 -7.89 3.20 -18.81
CA ARG A 61 -8.85 4.25 -19.19
C ARG A 61 -10.24 3.66 -19.34
N TYR A 62 -11.24 4.32 -18.75
CA TYR A 62 -12.63 3.88 -18.80
C TYR A 62 -13.60 5.05 -18.96
N PRO A 63 -14.74 4.86 -19.64
CA PRO A 63 -15.78 5.87 -19.73
C PRO A 63 -16.51 6.02 -18.38
N TRP A 64 -16.68 7.26 -17.94
CA TRP A 64 -17.42 7.68 -16.76
C TRP A 64 -18.67 8.44 -17.19
N PHE A 65 -19.83 7.89 -16.86
CA PHE A 65 -21.13 8.43 -17.26
C PHE A 65 -21.68 9.50 -16.30
N GLY A 66 -21.09 9.68 -15.11
CA GLY A 66 -21.55 10.67 -14.13
C GLY A 66 -22.92 10.39 -13.53
N SER A 67 -23.43 11.33 -12.73
CA SER A 67 -24.84 11.36 -12.32
C SER A 67 -25.66 12.22 -13.29
N LEU A 68 -26.95 11.91 -13.44
CA LEU A 68 -27.89 12.69 -14.27
C LEU A 68 -27.98 14.16 -13.87
N ASP A 69 -27.68 14.47 -12.60
CA ASP A 69 -27.73 15.83 -12.05
C ASP A 69 -26.54 16.72 -12.48
N GLU A 70 -25.48 16.14 -13.05
CA GLU A 70 -24.27 16.89 -13.45
C GLU A 70 -24.43 17.63 -14.79
N GLY A 71 -25.55 17.46 -15.49
CA GLY A 71 -25.84 18.16 -16.76
C GLY A 71 -24.89 17.80 -17.91
N ARG A 72 -24.14 16.69 -17.80
CA ARG A 72 -23.16 16.25 -18.80
C ARG A 72 -23.85 15.50 -19.94
N LEU A 73 -23.68 15.99 -21.16
CA LEU A 73 -24.29 15.40 -22.37
C LEU A 73 -23.48 14.22 -22.94
N TYR A 74 -22.20 14.10 -22.59
CA TYR A 74 -21.31 13.05 -23.09
C TYR A 74 -20.46 12.45 -21.96
N PRO A 75 -20.11 11.15 -22.04
CA PRO A 75 -19.24 10.50 -21.07
C PRO A 75 -17.84 11.12 -21.05
N GLU A 76 -17.23 11.17 -19.86
CA GLU A 76 -15.84 11.57 -19.67
C GLU A 76 -14.94 10.32 -19.66
N ILE A 77 -13.71 10.41 -20.14
CA ILE A 77 -12.73 9.33 -19.96
C ILE A 77 -11.93 9.60 -18.69
N ARG A 78 -12.00 8.67 -17.73
CA ARG A 78 -11.15 8.69 -16.52
C ARG A 78 -10.04 7.66 -16.64
N SER A 79 -8.93 7.91 -15.96
CA SER A 79 -7.81 6.98 -15.83
C SER A 79 -7.63 6.51 -14.39
N LEU A 80 -7.10 5.29 -14.24
CA LEU A 80 -6.70 4.70 -12.97
C LEU A 80 -5.47 3.82 -13.21
N SER A 81 -4.44 3.95 -12.39
CA SER A 81 -3.28 3.04 -12.39
C SER A 81 -3.72 1.62 -12.00
N TYR A 82 -3.56 0.66 -12.92
CA TYR A 82 -3.98 -0.72 -12.70
C TYR A 82 -3.00 -1.69 -13.39
N PRO A 83 -2.18 -2.43 -12.63
CA PRO A 83 -1.23 -3.39 -13.20
C PRO A 83 -1.99 -4.62 -13.72
N LYS A 84 -1.87 -4.90 -15.02
CA LYS A 84 -2.37 -6.14 -15.63
C LYS A 84 -1.38 -7.29 -15.38
N PRO A 85 -1.81 -8.55 -15.53
CA PRO A 85 -0.89 -9.68 -15.48
C PRO A 85 0.28 -9.50 -16.45
N GLY A 86 1.50 -9.59 -15.94
CA GLY A 86 2.74 -9.42 -16.71
C GLY A 86 3.24 -7.97 -16.83
N THR A 87 2.47 -6.94 -16.49
CA THR A 87 2.92 -5.54 -16.49
C THR A 87 3.58 -5.14 -15.16
N PRO A 88 4.46 -4.13 -15.11
CA PRO A 88 5.13 -3.72 -13.88
C PRO A 88 4.16 -3.43 -12.72
N ASN A 89 4.53 -3.90 -11.53
CA ASN A 89 3.80 -3.60 -10.31
C ASN A 89 4.25 -2.25 -9.73
N PRO A 90 3.40 -1.60 -8.91
CA PRO A 90 3.81 -0.42 -8.16
C PRO A 90 4.96 -0.76 -7.20
N ILE A 91 5.94 0.14 -7.11
CA ILE A 91 7.10 -0.02 -6.22
C ILE A 91 6.69 0.43 -4.82
N VAL A 92 7.00 -0.38 -3.82
CA VAL A 92 6.53 -0.17 -2.46
C VAL A 92 7.67 0.01 -1.49
N THR A 93 7.54 1.03 -0.64
CA THR A 93 8.53 1.37 0.37
C THR A 93 7.86 1.46 1.74
N LEU A 94 8.36 0.71 2.72
CA LEU A 94 7.92 0.78 4.11
C LEU A 94 8.82 1.74 4.89
N SER A 95 8.22 2.66 5.63
CA SER A 95 8.94 3.66 6.43
C SER A 95 8.35 3.80 7.82
N VAL A 96 9.22 3.87 8.82
CA VAL A 96 8.86 4.20 10.21
C VAL A 96 9.19 5.66 10.48
N ALA A 97 8.22 6.40 11.02
CA ALA A 97 8.36 7.75 11.54
C ALA A 97 8.33 7.74 13.07
N ASP A 98 9.31 8.39 13.69
CA ASP A 98 9.30 8.74 15.11
C ASP A 98 8.51 10.04 15.29
N LEU A 99 7.41 9.95 16.04
CA LEU A 99 6.45 11.02 16.31
C LEU A 99 6.60 11.62 17.71
N ALA A 100 7.58 11.17 18.51
CA ALA A 100 7.76 11.65 19.87
C ALA A 100 8.02 13.16 19.96
N ASP A 101 8.73 13.73 18.98
CA ASP A 101 8.89 15.17 18.81
C ASP A 101 8.30 15.62 17.45
N PRO A 102 7.11 16.25 17.44
CA PRO A 102 6.48 16.74 16.21
C PRO A 102 7.33 17.75 15.43
N LYS A 103 8.31 18.40 16.08
CA LYS A 103 9.21 19.34 15.40
C LYS A 103 10.39 18.64 14.73
N ASN A 104 10.73 17.41 15.13
CA ASN A 104 11.89 16.66 14.65
C ASN A 104 11.51 15.21 14.31
N ILE A 105 10.58 15.05 13.37
CA ILE A 105 10.16 13.73 12.89
C ILE A 105 11.32 13.05 12.16
N ARG A 106 11.78 11.91 12.68
CA ARG A 106 12.82 11.10 12.04
C ARG A 106 12.18 9.95 11.29
N ILE A 107 12.47 9.86 10.00
CA ILE A 107 11.95 8.81 9.12
C ILE A 107 13.07 7.82 8.77
N ARG A 108 12.75 6.53 8.85
CA ARG A 108 13.66 5.42 8.56
C ARG A 108 12.96 4.41 7.67
N GLU A 109 13.58 4.08 6.55
CA GLU A 109 13.08 3.08 5.61
C GLU A 109 13.43 1.66 6.08
N LEU A 110 12.46 0.75 6.05
CA LEU A 110 12.66 -0.66 6.32
C LEU A 110 13.11 -1.34 5.03
N LYS A 111 14.31 -1.93 5.05
CA LYS A 111 14.85 -2.63 3.89
C LYS A 111 14.26 -4.03 3.76
N PRO A 112 13.94 -4.49 2.55
CA PRO A 112 13.55 -5.87 2.30
C PRO A 112 14.73 -6.83 2.56
N PRO A 113 14.45 -8.14 2.76
CA PRO A 113 15.43 -9.21 2.78
C PRO A 113 16.42 -9.14 1.63
N ASN A 114 17.68 -9.51 1.89
CA ASN A 114 18.71 -9.51 0.84
C ASN A 114 18.35 -10.42 -0.34
N ALA A 115 17.61 -11.50 -0.08
CA ALA A 115 17.11 -12.43 -1.10
C ALA A 115 16.12 -11.76 -2.08
N LEU A 116 15.42 -10.72 -1.66
CA LEU A 116 14.39 -10.02 -2.45
C LEU A 116 14.83 -8.61 -2.92
N ALA A 117 15.93 -8.08 -2.38
CA ALA A 117 16.38 -6.71 -2.65
C ALA A 117 16.57 -6.36 -4.14
N ASN A 118 16.97 -7.35 -4.97
CA ASN A 118 17.18 -7.19 -6.42
C ASN A 118 16.08 -7.85 -7.27
N GLN A 119 14.93 -8.18 -6.67
CA GLN A 119 13.79 -8.79 -7.36
C GLN A 119 12.53 -7.98 -7.09
N GLU A 120 11.52 -8.13 -7.94
CA GLU A 120 10.21 -7.55 -7.65
C GLU A 120 9.56 -8.27 -6.47
N HIS A 121 9.20 -7.46 -5.48
CA HIS A 121 8.62 -7.91 -4.23
C HIS A 121 7.55 -6.94 -3.76
N TYR A 122 6.73 -7.40 -2.83
CA TYR A 122 5.77 -6.60 -2.09
C TYR A 122 5.64 -7.14 -0.68
N PHE A 123 5.05 -6.36 0.22
CA PHE A 123 4.73 -6.83 1.56
C PHE A 123 3.28 -7.34 1.58
N ALA A 124 3.05 -8.45 2.28
CA ALA A 124 1.72 -9.03 2.44
C ALA A 124 1.04 -8.59 3.74
N ALA A 125 1.84 -8.44 4.80
CA ALA A 125 1.36 -8.10 6.12
C ALA A 125 2.43 -7.36 6.90
N VAL A 126 1.97 -6.48 7.78
CA VAL A 126 2.84 -5.79 8.72
C VAL A 126 2.15 -5.67 10.07
N ALA A 127 2.91 -5.87 11.13
CA ALA A 127 2.41 -5.74 12.49
C ALA A 127 3.51 -5.24 13.44
N TRP A 128 3.11 -4.41 14.40
CA TRP A 128 3.95 -4.10 15.56
C TRP A 128 3.98 -5.31 16.49
N VAL A 129 5.17 -5.79 16.81
CA VAL A 129 5.39 -6.87 17.80
C VAL A 129 5.52 -6.28 19.20
N SER A 130 6.22 -5.14 19.28
CA SER A 130 6.38 -4.34 20.50
C SER A 130 6.50 -2.86 20.11
N VAL A 131 6.60 -1.95 21.08
CA VAL A 131 6.83 -0.51 20.81
C VAL A 131 8.15 -0.23 20.06
N THR A 132 9.08 -1.20 20.03
CA THR A 132 10.39 -1.06 19.39
C THR A 132 10.62 -2.01 18.22
N GLU A 133 9.67 -2.91 17.92
CA GLU A 133 9.86 -3.98 16.96
C GLU A 133 8.66 -4.11 16.02
N VAL A 134 8.95 -4.22 14.73
CA VAL A 134 7.96 -4.42 13.66
C VAL A 134 8.28 -5.71 12.93
N ALA A 135 7.27 -6.55 12.71
CA ALA A 135 7.36 -7.71 11.83
C ALA A 135 6.74 -7.38 10.47
N VAL A 136 7.48 -7.66 9.39
CA VAL A 136 7.05 -7.48 8.00
C VAL A 136 7.11 -8.83 7.30
N VAL A 137 6.05 -9.17 6.58
CA VAL A 137 6.02 -10.35 5.70
C VAL A 137 6.20 -9.90 4.27
N TRP A 138 7.28 -10.33 3.64
CA TRP A 138 7.64 -10.05 2.25
C TRP A 138 7.28 -11.22 1.36
N LEU A 139 6.77 -10.92 0.17
CA LEU A 139 6.48 -11.87 -0.89
C LEU A 139 7.21 -11.47 -2.17
N ASN A 140 7.64 -12.46 -2.94
CA ASN A 140 8.10 -12.24 -4.30
C ASN A 140 6.93 -12.13 -5.28
N ARG A 141 7.17 -11.59 -6.48
CA ARG A 141 6.11 -11.39 -7.48
C ARG A 141 5.30 -12.66 -7.84
N PRO A 142 5.91 -13.84 -8.03
CA PRO A 142 5.18 -15.09 -8.27
C PRO A 142 4.42 -15.66 -7.06
N GLN A 143 4.56 -15.09 -5.86
CA GLN A 143 3.94 -15.56 -4.60
C GLN A 143 4.32 -16.98 -4.20
N ASN A 144 5.51 -17.46 -4.58
CA ASN A 144 5.98 -18.79 -4.22
C ASN A 144 7.07 -18.78 -3.13
N LEU A 145 7.49 -17.58 -2.68
CA LEU A 145 8.43 -17.38 -1.59
C LEU A 145 7.90 -16.29 -0.65
N SER A 146 7.85 -16.63 0.65
CA SER A 146 7.53 -15.69 1.72
C SER A 146 8.67 -15.61 2.73
N ILE A 147 9.13 -14.41 3.06
CA ILE A 147 10.16 -14.17 4.06
C ILE A 147 9.60 -13.21 5.11
N THR A 148 9.69 -13.58 6.38
CA THR A 148 9.32 -12.69 7.48
C THR A 148 10.57 -12.02 8.02
N SER A 149 10.51 -10.72 8.29
CA SER A 149 11.62 -9.97 8.88
C SER A 149 11.14 -9.15 10.07
N VAL A 150 11.93 -9.14 11.14
CA VAL A 150 11.70 -8.32 12.33
C VAL A 150 12.70 -7.18 12.35
N CYS A 151 12.21 -5.95 12.28
CA CYS A 151 13.00 -4.72 12.29
C CYS A 151 12.94 -4.06 13.67
N LYS A 152 14.10 -3.67 14.23
CA LYS A 152 14.20 -3.14 15.60
C LYS A 152 14.72 -1.71 15.68
N SER A 153 14.09 -0.89 16.52
CA SER A 153 14.56 0.44 16.95
C SER A 153 15.91 0.35 17.70
N PRO A 154 16.81 1.35 17.60
CA PRO A 154 16.66 2.64 16.90
C PRO A 154 17.21 2.64 15.47
N MET A 155 17.95 1.61 15.08
CA MET A 155 18.62 1.55 13.78
C MET A 155 17.72 1.03 12.65
N TRP A 156 16.62 0.35 13.00
CA TRP A 156 15.67 -0.27 12.08
C TRP A 156 16.31 -1.30 11.15
N TYR A 157 17.32 -2.00 11.66
CA TYR A 157 17.84 -3.18 10.97
C TYR A 157 16.85 -4.34 11.08
N CYS A 158 16.56 -4.94 9.94
CA CYS A 158 15.64 -6.06 9.81
C CYS A 158 16.44 -7.38 9.84
N GLN A 159 16.00 -8.30 10.68
CA GLN A 159 16.52 -9.66 10.77
C GLN A 159 15.47 -10.65 10.28
N GLU A 160 15.89 -11.63 9.50
CA GLU A 160 15.07 -12.72 8.93
C GLU A 160 14.98 -13.91 9.89
#